data_AF-A0A933PFH6-F1
#
_entry.id   AF-A0A933PFH6-F1
#
_cell.length_a   1.000
_cell.length_b   1.000
_cell.length_c   1.000
_cell.angle_alpha   90.00
_cell.angle_beta   90.00
_cell.angle_gamma   90.00
#
_symmetry.space_group_name_H-M   'P 1'
#
loop_
_entity.id
_entity.type
_entity.pdbx_description
1 polymer ?
#
loop_
_entity_poly.entity_id
_entity_poly.type
_entity_poly.pdbx_seq_one_letter_code
_entity_poly.pdbx_strand_id
1 'polypeptide(L)' 'TVELDLIGAIDVGAERKRLEKDLVVARKEIDQAQAKLGNEQFLAKAPADVVAKIEGRLAAARADVDRLDAQLGALPLT' A
#
# COMPACT_ATOMS: atom_id res chain seq x y z
N THR A 1 -2.38 -10.74 32.18
CA THR A 1 -2.33 -10.28 30.78
C THR A 1 -0.90 -9.97 30.49
N VAL A 2 -0.31 -10.63 29.48
CA VAL A 2 1.05 -10.30 29.03
C VAL A 2 0.91 -9.02 28.22
N GLU A 3 0.95 -7.88 28.92
CA GLU A 3 1.23 -6.60 28.30
C GLU A 3 2.65 -6.74 27.76
N LEU A 4 2.74 -6.90 26.45
CA LEU A 4 3.99 -7.10 25.75
C LEU A 4 4.79 -5.80 25.88
N ASP A 5 5.67 -5.77 26.88
CA ASP A 5 6.65 -4.74 27.15
C ASP A 5 7.72 -4.72 26.03
N LEU A 6 7.28 -4.34 24.82
CA LEU A 6 8.12 -3.94 23.69
C LEU A 6 8.21 -2.40 23.58
N ILE A 7 7.53 -1.69 24.49
CA ILE A 7 7.42 -0.22 24.51
C ILE A 7 8.79 0.43 24.83
N GLY A 8 9.77 -0.34 25.30
CA GLY A 8 11.14 0.11 25.52
C GLY A 8 12.09 0.13 24.32
N ALA A 9 11.72 -0.35 23.11
CA ALA A 9 12.71 -0.54 22.02
C ALA A 9 12.26 -0.21 20.57
N ILE A 10 11.01 0.17 20.33
CA ILE A 10 10.59 0.63 19.00
C ILE A 10 10.80 2.13 18.90
N ASP A 11 11.74 2.56 18.07
CA ASP A 11 11.80 3.94 17.60
C ASP A 11 10.55 4.21 16.75
N VAL A 12 9.51 4.76 17.40
CA VAL A 12 8.22 5.10 16.77
C VAL A 12 8.41 6.07 15.62
N GLY A 13 9.42 6.94 15.68
CA GLY A 13 9.76 7.86 14.59
C GLY A 13 10.31 7.13 13.38
N ALA A 14 11.21 6.16 13.59
CA ALA A 14 11.73 5.31 12.52
C ALA A 14 10.64 4.40 11.92
N GLU A 15 9.78 3.83 12.77
CA GLU A 15 8.63 3.02 12.37
C GLU A 15 7.67 3.82 11.48
N ARG A 16 7.25 5.01 11.94
CA ARG A 16 6.38 5.91 11.17
C ARG A 16 6.98 6.24 9.81
N LYS A 17 8.26 6.61 9.76
CA LYS A 17 8.97 6.90 8.50
C LYS A 17 8.99 5.70 7.55
N ARG A 18 9.16 4.48 8.08
CA ARG A 18 9.12 3.27 7.24
C ARG A 18 7.73 3.07 6.65
N LEU A 19 6.68 3.13 7.48
CA LEU A 19 5.30 2.95 7.03
C LEU A 19 4.88 4.03 6.03
N GLU A 20 5.26 5.29 6.24
CA GLU A 20 5.01 6.38 5.28
C GLU A 20 5.71 6.13 3.93
N LYS A 21 6.95 5.62 3.96
CA LYS A 21 7.66 5.25 2.73
C LYS A 21 6.95 4.12 1.99
N ASP A 22 6.52 3.07 2.71
CA ASP A 22 5.80 1.95 2.12
C ASP A 22 4.45 2.40 1.56
N LEU A 23 3.77 3.33 2.23
CA LEU A 23 2.52 3.92 1.79
C LEU A 23 2.69 4.71 0.47
N VAL A 24 3.78 5.47 0.34
CA VAL A 24 4.12 6.16 -0.92
C VAL A 24 4.33 5.16 -2.05
N VAL A 25 4.99 4.02 -1.79
CA VAL A 25 5.17 2.97 -2.80
C VAL A 25 3.83 2.36 -3.20
N ALA A 26 2.99 1.99 -2.24
CA ALA A 26 1.68 1.39 -2.52
C ALA A 26 0.76 2.35 -3.30
N ARG A 27 0.73 3.65 -2.95
CA ARG A 27 -0.02 4.67 -3.69
C ARG A 27 0.49 4.84 -5.13
N LYS A 28 1.81 4.82 -5.33
CA LYS A 28 2.39 4.88 -6.68
C LYS A 28 1.99 3.67 -7.53
N GLU A 29 1.90 2.48 -6.93
CA GLU A 29 1.41 1.27 -7.62
C GLU A 29 -0.06 1.39 -8.03
N ILE A 30 -0.91 1.98 -7.18
CA ILE A 30 -2.30 2.32 -7.52
C ILE A 30 -2.33 3.24 -8.74
N ASP A 31 -1.59 4.35 -8.70
CA ASP A 31 -1.59 5.34 -9.78
C ASP A 31 -1.16 4.71 -11.12
N GLN A 32 -0.12 3.88 -11.10
CA GLN A 32 0.36 3.20 -12.30
C GLN A 32 -0.64 2.18 -12.85
N ALA A 33 -1.30 1.41 -11.97
CA ALA A 33 -2.31 0.45 -12.38
C ALA A 33 -3.55 1.16 -12.95
N GLN A 34 -4.02 2.22 -12.28
CA GLN A 34 -5.14 3.04 -12.74
C GLN A 34 -4.83 3.73 -14.07
N ALA A 35 -3.62 4.25 -14.26
CA ALA A 35 -3.23 4.85 -15.54
C ALA A 35 -3.31 3.86 -16.72
N LYS A 36 -2.98 2.58 -16.49
CA LYS A 36 -3.13 1.53 -17.52
C LYS A 36 -4.58 1.13 -17.73
N LEU A 37 -5.34 0.94 -16.65
CA LEU A 37 -6.75 0.54 -16.72
C LEU A 37 -7.66 1.66 -17.24
N GLY A 38 -7.25 2.93 -17.11
CA GLY A 38 -7.95 4.07 -17.70
C GLY A 38 -7.54 4.38 -19.15
N ASN A 39 -6.55 3.67 -19.70
CA ASN A 39 -6.09 3.89 -21.07
C ASN A 39 -6.80 2.94 -22.04
N GLU A 40 -7.80 3.46 -22.76
CA GLU A 40 -8.60 2.70 -23.72
C GLU A 40 -7.76 2.07 -24.84
N GLN A 41 -6.69 2.73 -25.31
CA GLN A 41 -5.81 2.17 -26.34
C GLN A 41 -5.04 0.95 -25.84
N PHE A 42 -4.66 0.97 -24.56
CA PHE A 42 -4.05 -0.18 -23.92
C PHE A 42 -5.06 -1.31 -23.77
N LEU A 43 -6.25 -1.03 -23.22
CA LEU A 43 -7.29 -2.04 -23.01
C LEU A 43 -7.75 -2.72 -24.32
N ALA A 44 -7.85 -1.96 -25.41
CA ALA A 44 -8.25 -2.48 -26.71
C ALA A 44 -7.26 -3.51 -27.29
N LYS A 45 -6.00 -3.49 -26.83
CA LYS A 45 -4.91 -4.33 -27.36
C LYS A 45 -4.31 -5.28 -26.32
N ALA A 46 -4.60 -5.07 -25.04
CA ALA A 46 -4.02 -5.83 -23.96
C ALA A 46 -4.65 -7.23 -23.88
N PRO A 47 -3.85 -8.30 -23.80
CA PRO A 47 -4.33 -9.63 -23.48
C PRO A 47 -5.11 -9.67 -22.15
N ALA A 48 -6.10 -10.54 -22.04
CA ALA A 48 -6.97 -10.63 -20.87
C ALA A 48 -6.20 -10.96 -19.57
N ASP A 49 -5.18 -11.82 -19.65
CA ASP A 49 -4.29 -12.15 -18.53
C ASP A 49 -3.48 -10.94 -18.06
N VAL A 50 -3.06 -10.08 -18.98
CA VAL A 50 -2.37 -8.83 -18.65
C VAL A 50 -3.29 -7.86 -17.95
N VAL A 51 -4.54 -7.70 -18.42
CA VAL A 51 -5.55 -6.84 -17.77
C VAL A 51 -5.86 -7.36 -16.37
N ALA A 52 -6.17 -8.65 -16.23
CA ALA A 52 -6.46 -9.29 -14.94
C ALA A 52 -5.28 -9.15 -13.95
N LYS A 53 -4.03 -9.25 -14.44
CA LYS A 53 -2.85 -9.01 -13.60
C LYS A 53 -2.76 -7.57 -13.10
N ILE A 54 -3.13 -6.58 -13.91
CA ILE A 54 -3.11 -5.17 -13.51
C ILE A 54 -4.24 -4.89 -12.51
N GLU A 55 -5.43 -5.45 -12.71
CA GLU A 55 -6.52 -5.38 -11.74
C GLU A 55 -6.14 -6.02 -10.40
N GLY A 56 -5.48 -7.19 -10.43
CA GLY A 56 -4.94 -7.83 -9.24
C GLY A 56 -3.90 -6.97 -8.51
N ARG A 57 -3.01 -6.30 -9.25
CA ARG A 57 -2.06 -5.33 -8.68
C ARG A 57 -2.76 -4.14 -8.04
N LEU A 58 -3.80 -3.61 -8.69
CA LEU A 58 -4.58 -2.50 -8.14
C LEU A 58 -5.27 -2.91 -6.83
N ALA A 59 -5.88 -4.09 -6.79
CA ALA A 59 -6.54 -4.60 -5.60
C ALA A 59 -5.55 -4.83 -4.45
N ALA A 60 -4.39 -5.44 -4.73
CA ALA A 60 -3.34 -5.66 -3.74
C ALA A 60 -2.79 -4.33 -3.19
N ALA A 61 -2.48 -3.37 -4.07
CA ALA A 61 -1.94 -2.08 -3.66
C ALA A 61 -2.94 -1.27 -2.81
N ARG A 62 -4.24 -1.35 -3.10
CA ARG A 62 -5.30 -0.76 -2.26
C ARG A 62 -5.36 -1.40 -0.87
N ALA A 63 -5.32 -2.72 -0.81
CA ALA A 63 -5.30 -3.43 0.48
C ALA A 63 -4.04 -3.09 1.30
N ASP A 64 -2.90 -2.89 0.64
CA ASP A 64 -1.68 -2.44 1.31
C ASP A 64 -1.81 -1.01 1.84
N VAL A 65 -2.39 -0.08 1.07
CA VAL A 65 -2.68 1.28 1.55
C VAL A 65 -3.55 1.24 2.80
N ASP A 66 -4.67 0.52 2.77
CA ASP A 66 -5.59 0.44 3.91
C ASP A 66 -4.88 -0.13 5.16
N ARG A 67 -4.09 -1.19 4.98
CA ARG A 67 -3.30 -1.81 6.05
C ARG A 67 -2.26 -0.86 6.62
N LEU A 68 -1.53 -0.14 5.76
CA LEU A 68 -0.47 0.78 6.17
C LEU A 68 -1.03 2.02 6.87
N ASP A 69 -2.13 2.59 6.36
CA ASP A 69 -2.83 3.71 6.99
C ASP A 69 -3.39 3.28 8.37
N ALA A 70 -3.94 2.07 8.50
CA ALA A 70 -4.37 1.54 9.80
C ALA A 70 -3.20 1.36 10.78
N GLN A 71 -2.04 0.85 10.33
CA GLN A 71 -0.84 0.72 11.15
C GLN A 71 -0.31 2.09 11.60
N LEU A 72 -0.26 3.08 10.69
CA LEU A 72 0.14 4.45 11.00
C LEU A 72 -0.78 5.13 12.02
N GLY A 73 -2.09 4.90 11.90
CA GLY A 73 -3.09 5.43 12.84
C GLY A 73 -3.04 4.78 14.22
N ALA A 74 -2.52 3.54 14.32
CA ALA A 74 -2.32 2.85 15.58
C ALA A 74 -1.02 3.25 16.31
N LEU A 75 -0.09 3.94 15.63
CA LEU A 75 1.13 4.42 16.27
C LEU A 75 0.85 5.60 17.22
N PRO A 76 1.53 5.66 18.38
CA PRO A 76 1.46 6.81 19.28
C PRO A 76 1.78 8.13 18.56
N LEU A 77 1.08 9.21 18.93
CA LEU A 77 1.29 10.57 18.43
C LEU A 77 2.47 11.30 19.11
N THR A 78 3.33 10.55 19.79
CA THR A 78 4.44 11.04 20.63
C THR A 78 5.48 11.82 19.85
#